data_AF-A0A261GNS1-F1
#
_entry.id   AF-A0A261GNS1-F1
#
_cell.length_a   1.000
_cell.length_b   1.000
_cell.length_c   1.000
_cell.angle_alpha   90.00
_cell.angle_beta   90.00
_cell.angle_gamma   90.00
#
_symmetry.space_group_name_H-M   'P 1'
#
loop_
_entity.id
_entity.type
_entity.pdbx_description
1 polymer ?
#
loop_
_entity_poly.entity_id
_entity_poly.type
_entity_poly.pdbx_seq_one_letter_code
_entity_poly.pdbx_strand_id
1 'polypeptide(L)'
;MNTIAHIDTSTADNAFSPQQEKFQLIPHSADNCLLIQKGTRQWQIDFSQHTLEDNTWLLTGLYGSIENTLLAGQLMDQLFAYTKAQRLIISEAILAGNPVLRMPHWRPCEQGVSIERVAFYQIREHWLSPELLSVAPDARVKREGVAETVPVRPQIPDTVLYQRQIPGLNEVFSLRRATIEEDGERFHRWQNEPRVAKFWEYPFSRQELDDMLRDRRADPHCEPLIGCFDGQPFAYFESYWGLEDRLGPYYDARPFDHGYHVLVGEPKYLGGGRTLHWINALSHYLFLLDPRTERLVGEPRADNSKLLKWVEHTAWYKEREFDFPHKRAALLKCEREEYFSTTVL
;
A
#
# COMPACT_ATOMS: atom_id res chain seq x y z
N MET A 1 26.07 5.41 38.80
CA MET A 1 25.51 4.09 38.44
C MET A 1 24.30 4.38 37.57
N ASN A 2 24.47 4.23 36.25
CA ASN A 2 23.42 4.53 35.27
C ASN A 2 22.51 3.31 35.16
N THR A 3 21.26 3.47 35.58
CA THR A 3 20.20 2.50 35.38
C THR A 3 19.76 2.61 33.91
N ILE A 4 20.28 1.71 33.07
CA ILE A 4 19.77 1.51 31.73
C ILE A 4 18.38 0.89 31.90
N ALA A 5 17.35 1.63 31.51
CA ALA A 5 16.01 1.10 31.40
C ALA A 5 16.03 -0.06 30.41
N HIS A 6 15.65 -1.26 30.86
CA HIS A 6 15.32 -2.36 29.99
C HIS A 6 14.15 -1.92 29.09
N ILE A 7 14.44 -1.68 27.82
CA ILE A 7 13.41 -1.62 26.78
C ILE A 7 12.98 -3.08 26.59
N ASP A 8 11.77 -3.37 27.04
CA ASP A 8 11.14 -4.67 26.86
C ASP A 8 10.87 -4.86 25.35
N THR A 9 11.73 -5.60 24.66
CA THR A 9 11.59 -5.91 23.24
C THR A 9 10.69 -7.14 23.08
N SER A 10 9.39 -7.03 23.42
CA SER A 10 8.40 -8.00 22.92
C SER A 10 7.99 -7.60 21.50
N THR A 11 8.89 -7.76 20.55
CA THR A 11 8.69 -7.45 19.12
C THR A 11 7.78 -8.43 18.38
N ALA A 12 7.19 -9.41 19.08
CA ALA A 12 6.39 -10.46 18.45
C ALA A 12 5.00 -9.99 17.99
N ASP A 13 4.41 -8.96 18.59
CA ASP A 13 3.03 -8.52 18.28
C ASP A 13 2.93 -7.49 17.14
N ASN A 14 4.06 -7.04 16.59
CA ASN A 14 4.11 -6.04 15.50
C ASN A 14 4.45 -6.64 14.13
N ALA A 15 4.61 -7.96 14.02
CA ALA A 15 4.92 -8.59 12.74
C ALA A 15 3.64 -8.80 11.92
N PHE A 16 3.62 -8.29 10.69
CA PHE A 16 2.57 -8.64 9.74
C PHE A 16 2.54 -10.15 9.52
N SER A 17 1.36 -10.75 9.67
CA SER A 17 1.17 -12.20 9.56
C SER A 17 0.23 -12.52 8.40
N PRO A 18 0.54 -13.52 7.56
CA PRO A 18 -0.33 -13.97 6.49
C PRO A 18 -1.70 -14.49 6.96
N GLN A 19 -1.83 -14.86 8.23
CA GLN A 19 -3.03 -15.50 8.81
C GLN A 19 -3.58 -14.70 10.00
N GLN A 20 -3.70 -13.37 9.85
CA GLN A 20 -4.20 -12.53 10.93
C GLN A 20 -5.74 -12.55 11.01
N GLU A 21 -6.26 -12.53 12.24
CA GLU A 21 -7.68 -12.30 12.47
C GLU A 21 -8.11 -10.97 11.85
N LYS A 22 -9.30 -10.96 11.25
CA LYS A 22 -9.84 -9.78 10.57
C LYS A 22 -10.72 -8.96 11.51
N PHE A 23 -10.70 -7.66 11.32
CA PHE A 23 -11.71 -6.77 11.86
C PHE A 23 -13.06 -7.05 11.18
N GLN A 24 -14.13 -7.14 11.96
CA GLN A 24 -15.48 -7.31 11.46
C GLN A 24 -16.34 -6.21 12.06
N LEU A 25 -17.07 -5.51 11.20
CA LEU A 25 -18.09 -4.58 11.65
C LEU A 25 -19.31 -5.40 12.07
N ILE A 26 -19.70 -5.28 13.34
CA ILE A 26 -20.92 -5.89 13.85
C ILE A 26 -22.08 -4.95 13.52
N PRO A 27 -23.13 -5.42 12.83
CA PRO A 27 -24.31 -4.61 12.58
C PRO A 27 -24.87 -4.06 13.89
N HIS A 28 -25.06 -2.75 13.95
CA HIS A 28 -25.65 -2.09 15.11
C HIS A 28 -26.73 -1.11 14.66
N SER A 29 -27.75 -0.91 15.50
CA SER A 29 -28.94 -0.12 15.14
C SER A 29 -28.75 1.40 15.33
N ALA A 30 -27.62 1.82 15.90
CA ALA A 30 -27.33 3.23 16.15
C ALA A 30 -26.38 3.79 15.08
N ASP A 31 -26.81 4.84 14.38
CA ASP A 31 -26.04 5.45 13.28
C ASP A 31 -24.69 6.06 13.72
N ASN A 32 -24.56 6.36 15.02
CA ASN A 32 -23.43 7.06 15.65
C ASN A 32 -22.54 6.14 16.51
N CYS A 33 -22.58 4.83 16.24
CA CYS A 33 -21.85 3.83 17.01
C CYS A 33 -21.34 2.74 16.06
N LEU A 34 -20.05 2.43 16.15
CA LEU A 34 -19.39 1.39 15.36
C LEU A 34 -18.89 0.30 16.31
N LEU A 35 -19.42 -0.91 16.13
CA LEU A 35 -18.96 -2.10 16.83
C LEU A 35 -17.98 -2.86 15.94
N ILE A 36 -16.76 -3.06 16.44
CA ILE A 36 -15.68 -3.72 15.71
C ILE A 36 -15.24 -4.95 16.51
N GLN A 37 -15.11 -6.10 15.85
CA GLN A 37 -14.59 -7.33 16.44
C GLN A 37 -13.35 -7.83 15.72
N LYS A 38 -12.34 -8.32 16.45
CA LYS A 38 -11.19 -9.05 15.90
C LYS A 38 -10.90 -10.23 16.83
N GLY A 39 -11.17 -11.45 16.35
CA GLY A 39 -11.12 -12.65 17.19
C GLY A 39 -12.09 -12.57 18.37
N THR A 40 -11.54 -12.70 19.58
CA THR A 40 -12.29 -12.58 20.85
C THR A 40 -12.38 -11.15 21.38
N ARG A 41 -11.67 -10.20 20.75
CA ARG A 41 -11.64 -8.80 21.18
C ARG A 41 -12.72 -8.01 20.47
N GLN A 42 -13.32 -7.08 21.19
CA GLN A 42 -14.35 -6.18 20.68
C GLN A 42 -14.09 -4.75 21.11
N TRP A 43 -14.45 -3.81 20.24
CA TRP A 43 -14.42 -2.38 20.48
C TRP A 43 -15.75 -1.76 20.09
N GLN A 44 -16.17 -0.79 20.87
CA GLN A 44 -17.25 0.12 20.53
C GLN A 44 -16.65 1.52 20.38
N ILE A 45 -16.93 2.16 19.25
CA ILE A 45 -16.55 3.54 18.98
C ILE A 45 -17.82 4.36 18.81
N ASP A 46 -18.04 5.31 19.71
CA ASP A 46 -19.13 6.26 19.59
C ASP A 46 -18.60 7.56 18.97
N PHE A 47 -19.34 8.11 18.02
CA PHE A 47 -18.94 9.30 17.29
C PHE A 47 -20.14 10.16 16.90
N SER A 48 -19.88 11.42 16.61
CA SER A 48 -20.88 12.35 16.09
C SER A 48 -20.29 13.16 14.95
N GLN A 49 -21.14 13.50 13.97
CA GLN A 49 -20.71 14.40 12.91
C GLN A 49 -20.56 15.79 13.49
N HIS A 50 -19.33 16.32 13.45
CA HIS A 50 -18.99 17.59 14.04
C HIS A 50 -19.32 18.75 13.09
N THR A 51 -18.90 18.64 11.82
CA THR A 51 -19.23 19.60 10.77
C THR A 51 -19.64 18.88 9.49
N LEU A 52 -20.73 19.34 8.87
CA LEU A 52 -21.22 18.82 7.59
C LEU A 52 -20.36 19.26 6.40
N GLU A 53 -19.86 20.50 6.42
CA GLU A 53 -19.13 21.11 5.29
C GLU A 53 -17.81 20.38 4.98
N ASP A 54 -17.03 20.04 6.02
CA ASP A 54 -15.73 19.37 5.87
C ASP A 54 -15.79 17.87 6.19
N ASN A 55 -16.98 17.30 6.37
CA ASN A 55 -17.20 15.92 6.81
C ASN A 55 -16.28 15.50 7.97
N THR A 56 -16.23 16.32 9.03
CA THR A 56 -15.43 16.06 10.23
C THR A 56 -16.24 15.28 11.25
N TRP A 57 -15.65 14.26 11.84
CA TRP A 57 -16.28 13.43 12.86
C TRP A 57 -15.51 13.47 14.18
N LEU A 58 -16.26 13.64 15.28
CA LEU A 58 -15.75 13.66 16.64
C LEU A 58 -16.04 12.32 17.31
N LEU A 59 -14.99 11.63 17.76
CA LEU A 59 -15.10 10.44 18.59
C LEU A 59 -15.39 10.87 20.04
N THR A 60 -16.53 10.44 20.54
CA THR A 60 -17.06 10.79 21.87
C THR A 60 -16.94 9.64 22.87
N GLY A 61 -16.79 8.41 22.39
CA GLY A 61 -16.55 7.23 23.23
C GLY A 61 -15.68 6.19 22.53
N LEU A 62 -14.85 5.49 23.31
CA LEU A 62 -14.06 4.37 22.85
C LEU A 62 -13.95 3.35 23.98
N TYR A 63 -14.57 2.20 23.77
CA TYR A 63 -14.67 1.12 24.76
C TYR A 63 -13.98 -0.12 24.20
N GLY A 64 -13.05 -0.68 24.98
CA GLY A 64 -12.18 -1.79 24.57
C GLY A 64 -10.70 -1.41 24.70
N SER A 65 -9.84 -2.39 24.99
CA SER A 65 -8.41 -2.14 25.24
C SER A 65 -7.66 -1.83 23.95
N ILE A 66 -6.82 -0.80 23.97
CA ILE A 66 -5.90 -0.46 22.87
C ILE A 66 -4.48 -0.57 23.40
N GLU A 67 -3.78 -1.61 22.96
CA GLU A 67 -2.49 -2.00 23.53
C GLU A 67 -1.31 -1.29 22.85
N ASN A 68 -1.46 -0.85 21.61
CA ASN A 68 -0.41 -0.20 20.83
C ASN A 68 -0.97 0.74 19.75
N THR A 69 -0.08 1.55 19.16
CA THR A 69 -0.42 2.53 18.11
C THR A 69 -0.81 1.88 16.78
N LEU A 70 -0.34 0.66 16.50
CA LEU A 70 -0.71 -0.09 15.29
C LEU A 70 -2.20 -0.48 15.34
N LEU A 71 -2.66 -1.06 16.44
CA LEU A 71 -4.06 -1.38 16.67
C LEU A 71 -4.93 -0.11 16.64
N ALA A 72 -4.45 0.98 17.26
CA ALA A 72 -5.13 2.27 17.18
C ALA A 72 -5.32 2.71 15.72
N GLY A 73 -4.26 2.69 14.91
CA GLY A 73 -4.32 3.01 13.49
C GLY A 73 -5.30 2.11 12.73
N GLN A 74 -5.26 0.80 12.96
CA GLN A 74 -6.18 -0.15 12.32
C GLN A 74 -7.65 0.12 12.65
N LEU A 75 -7.96 0.47 13.90
CA LEU A 75 -9.32 0.86 14.31
C LEU A 75 -9.74 2.19 13.65
N MET A 76 -8.82 3.16 13.55
CA MET A 76 -9.10 4.42 12.87
C MET A 76 -9.31 4.23 11.37
N ASP A 77 -8.62 3.29 10.71
CA ASP A 77 -8.88 2.93 9.29
C ASP A 77 -10.30 2.38 9.12
N GLN A 78 -10.77 1.51 10.03
CA GLN A 78 -12.17 1.03 9.99
C GLN A 78 -13.15 2.20 10.12
N LEU A 79 -12.87 3.16 11.00
CA LEU A 79 -13.73 4.31 11.21
C LEU A 79 -13.73 5.28 10.02
N PHE A 80 -12.57 5.59 9.43
CA PHE A 80 -12.47 6.36 8.19
C PHE A 80 -13.23 5.68 7.05
N ALA A 81 -13.09 4.36 6.92
CA ALA A 81 -13.79 3.60 5.90
C ALA A 81 -15.31 3.57 6.10
N TYR A 82 -15.78 3.54 7.36
CA TYR A 82 -17.20 3.56 7.69
C TYR A 82 -17.84 4.94 7.49
N THR A 83 -17.24 5.98 8.06
CA THR A 83 -17.78 7.36 8.06
C THR A 83 -17.51 8.14 6.77
N LYS A 84 -16.51 7.71 5.99
CA LYS A 84 -15.95 8.48 4.87
C LYS A 84 -15.43 9.86 5.29
N ALA A 85 -15.12 10.05 6.57
CA ALA A 85 -14.69 11.32 7.15
C ALA A 85 -13.47 11.89 6.41
N GLN A 86 -13.43 13.20 6.18
CA GLN A 86 -12.17 13.84 5.76
C GLN A 86 -11.27 14.14 6.94
N ARG A 87 -11.85 14.24 8.15
CA ARG A 87 -11.12 14.50 9.38
C ARG A 87 -11.74 13.75 10.55
N LEU A 88 -10.90 13.18 11.41
CA LEU A 88 -11.29 12.63 12.70
C LEU A 88 -10.74 13.49 13.84
N ILE A 89 -11.54 13.65 14.89
CA ILE A 89 -11.15 14.26 16.16
C ILE A 89 -11.34 13.21 17.26
N ILE A 90 -10.29 12.91 18.02
CA ILE A 90 -10.39 12.13 19.26
C ILE A 90 -10.54 13.13 20.41
N SER A 91 -11.66 13.02 21.15
CA SER A 91 -11.93 13.88 22.29
C SER A 91 -10.92 13.71 23.44
N GLU A 92 -10.66 14.78 24.17
CA GLU A 92 -9.77 14.77 25.34
C GLU A 92 -10.19 13.74 26.41
N ALA A 93 -11.51 13.48 26.54
CA ALA A 93 -12.05 12.46 27.44
C ALA A 93 -11.55 11.05 27.09
N ILE A 94 -11.50 10.71 25.79
CA ILE A 94 -10.97 9.42 25.33
C ILE A 94 -9.45 9.36 25.57
N LEU A 95 -8.73 10.44 25.28
CA LEU A 95 -7.27 10.51 25.41
C LEU A 95 -6.80 10.35 26.86
N ALA A 96 -7.56 10.85 27.83
CA ALA A 96 -7.25 10.72 29.26
C ALA A 96 -7.19 9.25 29.71
N GLY A 97 -8.04 8.38 29.16
CA GLY A 97 -8.04 6.94 29.44
C GLY A 97 -7.16 6.12 28.50
N ASN A 98 -6.72 6.68 27.38
CA ASN A 98 -6.00 5.97 26.32
C ASN A 98 -4.81 6.80 25.80
N PRO A 99 -3.73 6.95 26.58
CA PRO A 99 -2.58 7.78 26.20
C PRO A 99 -1.89 7.32 24.91
N VAL A 100 -2.02 6.04 24.55
CA VAL A 100 -1.52 5.45 23.29
C VAL A 100 -2.11 6.13 22.03
N LEU A 101 -3.27 6.77 22.15
CA LEU A 101 -3.91 7.50 21.06
C LEU A 101 -3.29 8.88 20.80
N ARG A 102 -2.37 9.35 21.67
CA ARG A 102 -1.58 10.56 21.43
C ARG A 102 -0.42 10.25 20.48
N MET A 103 -0.79 9.97 19.24
CA MET A 103 0.16 9.66 18.16
C MET A 103 0.83 10.95 17.65
N PRO A 104 2.15 10.96 17.36
CA PRO A 104 2.90 12.17 16.99
C PRO A 104 2.37 12.94 15.76
N HIS A 105 1.69 12.26 14.85
CA HIS A 105 1.17 12.84 13.61
C HIS A 105 -0.18 13.56 13.79
N TRP A 106 -0.83 13.37 14.94
CA TRP A 106 -2.10 14.00 15.26
C TRP A 106 -1.87 15.40 15.83
N ARG A 107 -2.75 16.34 15.48
CA ARG A 107 -2.61 17.75 15.83
C ARG A 107 -3.58 18.15 16.93
N PRO A 108 -3.13 18.86 17.98
CA PRO A 108 -4.03 19.44 18.97
C PRO A 108 -5.12 20.30 18.32
N CYS A 109 -6.32 20.25 18.86
CA CYS A 109 -7.45 21.10 18.50
C CYS A 109 -8.28 21.39 19.77
N GLU A 110 -9.31 22.24 19.66
CA GLU A 110 -10.11 22.68 20.81
C GLU A 110 -10.68 21.52 21.64
N GLN A 111 -11.11 20.43 20.99
CA GLN A 111 -11.80 19.31 21.63
C GLN A 111 -10.88 18.10 21.95
N GLY A 112 -9.59 18.16 21.61
CA GLY A 112 -8.64 17.05 21.80
C GLY A 112 -7.55 17.03 20.73
N VAL A 113 -7.40 15.91 20.02
CA VAL A 113 -6.45 15.79 18.89
C VAL A 113 -7.17 15.37 17.62
N SER A 114 -6.65 15.81 16.47
CA SER A 114 -7.28 15.58 15.17
C SER A 114 -6.29 15.15 14.10
N ILE A 115 -6.80 14.46 13.09
CA ILE A 115 -6.02 14.09 11.91
C ILE A 115 -6.88 14.16 10.65
N GLU A 116 -6.31 14.72 9.59
CA GLU A 116 -6.89 14.69 8.25
C GLU A 116 -6.69 13.31 7.64
N ARG A 117 -7.69 12.82 6.89
CA ARG A 117 -7.66 11.55 6.16
C ARG A 117 -6.44 11.45 5.27
N VAL A 118 -6.14 12.53 4.55
CA VAL A 118 -4.98 12.65 3.65
C VAL A 118 -3.65 12.47 4.39
N ALA A 119 -3.57 12.89 5.66
CA ALA A 119 -2.38 12.73 6.49
C ALA A 119 -2.32 11.32 7.12
N PHE A 120 -3.46 10.80 7.59
CA PHE A 120 -3.56 9.48 8.22
C PHE A 120 -3.04 8.36 7.30
N TYR A 121 -3.46 8.34 6.04
CA TYR A 121 -3.00 7.33 5.09
C TYR A 121 -1.52 7.47 4.71
N GLN A 122 -0.85 8.58 5.07
CA GLN A 122 0.59 8.73 4.84
C GLN A 122 1.46 8.24 6.00
N ILE A 123 0.86 7.81 7.13
CA ILE A 123 1.59 7.28 8.30
C ILE A 123 2.09 5.85 7.99
N ARG A 124 3.38 5.70 7.75
CA ARG A 124 4.01 4.46 7.26
C ARG A 124 3.87 3.30 8.25
N GLU A 125 3.90 3.60 9.54
CA GLU A 125 3.83 2.68 10.68
C GLU A 125 2.55 1.84 10.72
N HIS A 126 1.48 2.30 10.06
CA HIS A 126 0.22 1.56 10.01
C HIS A 126 0.19 0.47 8.93
N TRP A 127 1.09 0.56 7.94
CA TRP A 127 0.96 -0.21 6.70
C TRP A 127 2.22 -0.96 6.29
N LEU A 128 3.40 -0.45 6.68
CA LEU A 128 4.70 -1.00 6.31
C LEU A 128 5.33 -1.79 7.43
N SER A 129 6.11 -2.80 7.06
CA SER A 129 6.85 -3.60 8.03
C SER A 129 7.84 -2.72 8.81
N PRO A 130 8.15 -3.03 10.08
CA PRO A 130 9.07 -2.22 10.89
C PRO A 130 10.42 -1.93 10.23
N GLU A 131 10.93 -2.89 9.45
CA GLU A 131 12.20 -2.81 8.74
C GLU A 131 12.20 -1.75 7.63
N LEU A 132 11.02 -1.39 7.08
CA LEU A 132 10.88 -0.36 6.06
C LEU A 132 10.66 1.04 6.64
N LEU A 133 10.43 1.20 7.95
CA LEU A 133 10.08 2.49 8.56
C LEU A 133 11.24 3.50 8.55
N SER A 134 12.48 3.03 8.45
CA SER A 134 13.61 3.93 8.26
C SER A 134 13.62 4.48 6.84
N VAL A 135 13.52 5.80 6.70
CA VAL A 135 13.67 6.46 5.39
C VAL A 135 15.16 6.50 5.04
N ALA A 136 15.53 5.92 3.90
CA ALA A 136 16.90 5.96 3.42
C ALA A 136 17.35 7.42 3.19
N PRO A 137 18.56 7.82 3.65
CA PRO A 137 19.07 9.16 3.39
C PRO A 137 19.19 9.39 1.87
N ASP A 138 19.11 10.65 1.43
CA ASP A 138 19.32 11.00 0.02
C ASP A 138 20.81 10.95 -0.40
N ALA A 139 21.47 9.82 -0.15
CA ALA A 139 22.78 9.54 -0.69
C ALA A 139 22.64 9.19 -2.17
N ARG A 140 23.51 9.73 -3.03
CA ARG A 140 23.43 9.58 -4.48
C ARG A 140 24.55 8.70 -5.02
N VAL A 141 24.24 7.86 -5.99
CA VAL A 141 25.19 6.97 -6.68
C VAL A 141 25.05 7.10 -8.19
N LYS A 142 26.14 6.91 -8.92
CA LYS A 142 26.13 6.81 -10.38
C LYS A 142 25.82 5.37 -10.78
N ARG A 143 24.86 5.17 -11.68
CA ARG A 143 24.57 3.87 -12.29
C ARG A 143 24.92 3.86 -13.76
N GLU A 144 25.29 2.69 -14.26
CA GLU A 144 25.49 2.45 -15.69
C GLU A 144 24.16 2.68 -16.44
N GLY A 145 24.23 3.26 -17.64
CA GLY A 145 23.04 3.54 -18.46
C GLY A 145 22.19 4.74 -18.02
N VAL A 146 22.41 5.30 -16.82
CA VAL A 146 21.63 6.43 -16.30
C VAL A 146 22.47 7.71 -16.34
N ALA A 147 21.99 8.75 -17.03
CA ALA A 147 22.71 10.01 -17.18
C ALA A 147 22.88 10.77 -15.86
N GLU A 148 21.90 10.66 -14.97
CA GLU A 148 21.87 11.34 -13.66
C GLU A 148 22.43 10.46 -12.53
N THR A 149 22.58 11.04 -11.34
CA THR A 149 22.83 10.25 -10.12
C THR A 149 21.50 9.93 -9.44
N VAL A 150 21.37 8.69 -8.98
CA VAL A 150 20.13 8.17 -8.41
C VAL A 150 20.28 7.97 -6.90
N PRO A 151 19.20 8.08 -6.12
CA PRO A 151 19.23 7.78 -4.70
C PRO A 151 19.67 6.33 -4.43
N VAL A 152 20.42 6.13 -3.36
CA VAL A 152 20.70 4.80 -2.81
C VAL A 152 19.40 4.25 -2.23
N ARG A 153 18.96 3.11 -2.75
CA ARG A 153 17.69 2.48 -2.36
C ARG A 153 17.86 1.65 -1.08
N PRO A 154 16.86 1.59 -0.20
CA PRO A 154 16.91 0.71 0.96
C PRO A 154 16.98 -0.77 0.52
N GLN A 155 17.57 -1.61 1.36
CA GLN A 155 17.48 -3.06 1.17
C GLN A 155 16.07 -3.53 1.54
N ILE A 156 15.44 -4.30 0.65
CA ILE A 156 14.10 -4.82 0.87
C ILE A 156 14.20 -6.19 1.57
N PRO A 157 13.60 -6.36 2.77
CA PRO A 157 13.66 -7.61 3.53
C PRO A 157 12.77 -8.71 2.92
N ASP A 158 13.10 -9.97 3.21
CA ASP A 158 12.24 -11.12 2.89
C ASP A 158 11.16 -11.32 3.96
N THR A 159 10.20 -10.39 4.00
CA THR A 159 9.05 -10.40 4.91
C THR A 159 7.79 -9.89 4.19
N VAL A 160 6.67 -9.82 4.90
CA VAL A 160 5.50 -9.07 4.45
C VAL A 160 5.83 -7.58 4.56
N LEU A 161 5.94 -6.91 3.41
CA LEU A 161 6.38 -5.51 3.29
C LEU A 161 5.24 -4.53 3.56
N TYR A 162 4.04 -4.89 3.12
CA TYR A 162 2.83 -4.09 3.25
C TYR A 162 1.66 -5.00 3.58
N GLN A 163 0.78 -4.55 4.49
CA GLN A 163 -0.46 -5.25 4.78
C GLN A 163 -1.57 -4.25 5.13
N ARG A 164 -2.76 -4.50 4.58
CA ARG A 164 -3.97 -3.75 4.93
C ARG A 164 -5.20 -4.63 4.79
N GLN A 165 -6.07 -4.58 5.78
CA GLN A 165 -7.42 -5.10 5.61
C GLN A 165 -8.25 -4.12 4.79
N ILE A 166 -8.88 -4.59 3.71
CA ILE A 166 -9.74 -3.80 2.85
C ILE A 166 -11.17 -3.91 3.40
N PRO A 167 -11.73 -2.86 4.04
CA PRO A 167 -13.01 -2.98 4.73
C PRO A 167 -14.16 -3.39 3.80
N GLY A 168 -14.16 -2.88 2.55
CA GLY A 168 -15.18 -3.20 1.55
C GLY A 168 -15.16 -4.65 1.04
N LEU A 169 -14.07 -5.38 1.23
CA LEU A 169 -13.94 -6.79 0.82
C LEU A 169 -13.92 -7.77 1.98
N ASN A 170 -13.68 -7.28 3.21
CA ASN A 170 -13.37 -8.12 4.36
C ASN A 170 -12.23 -9.12 4.04
N GLU A 171 -11.23 -8.66 3.30
CA GLU A 171 -10.03 -9.42 2.92
C GLU A 171 -8.79 -8.61 3.28
N VAL A 172 -7.70 -9.30 3.58
CA VAL A 172 -6.42 -8.69 3.88
C VAL A 172 -5.54 -8.74 2.64
N PHE A 173 -5.24 -7.59 2.06
CA PHE A 173 -4.24 -7.49 1.00
C PHE A 173 -2.85 -7.36 1.62
N SER A 174 -1.90 -8.09 1.08
CA SER A 174 -0.49 -7.96 1.46
C SER A 174 0.45 -8.07 0.27
N LEU A 175 1.62 -7.47 0.43
CA LEU A 175 2.75 -7.58 -0.49
C LEU A 175 3.93 -8.20 0.24
N ARG A 176 4.58 -9.17 -0.40
CA ARG A 176 5.87 -9.69 0.03
C ARG A 176 6.80 -9.79 -1.16
N ARG A 177 8.10 -9.88 -0.87
CA ARG A 177 9.11 -10.19 -1.88
C ARG A 177 8.86 -11.56 -2.51
N ALA A 178 9.05 -11.68 -3.83
CA ALA A 178 8.98 -12.96 -4.52
C ALA A 178 10.27 -13.74 -4.28
N THR A 179 10.19 -15.05 -4.00
CA THR A 179 11.36 -15.93 -3.86
C THR A 179 11.28 -17.07 -4.86
N ILE A 180 12.43 -17.58 -5.30
CA ILE A 180 12.46 -18.70 -6.26
C ILE A 180 11.90 -19.96 -5.59
N GLU A 181 12.20 -20.13 -4.31
CA GLU A 181 11.82 -21.28 -3.49
C GLU A 181 10.31 -21.38 -3.31
N GLU A 182 9.62 -20.27 -3.04
CA GLU A 182 8.16 -20.28 -2.83
C GLU A 182 7.37 -20.04 -4.12
N ASP A 183 7.89 -19.21 -5.03
CA ASP A 183 7.11 -18.65 -6.12
C ASP A 183 7.56 -19.10 -7.51
N GLY A 184 8.73 -19.70 -7.69
CA GLY A 184 9.24 -20.00 -9.03
C GLY A 184 8.31 -20.90 -9.87
N GLU A 185 7.72 -21.95 -9.26
CA GLU A 185 6.72 -22.78 -9.94
C GLU A 185 5.46 -21.99 -10.32
N ARG A 186 4.98 -21.16 -9.38
CA ARG A 186 3.77 -20.36 -9.56
C ARG A 186 3.97 -19.29 -10.62
N PHE A 187 5.11 -18.61 -10.57
CA PHE A 187 5.54 -17.62 -11.53
C PHE A 187 5.66 -18.25 -12.90
N HIS A 188 6.34 -19.39 -13.04
CA HIS A 188 6.42 -20.12 -14.31
C HIS A 188 5.05 -20.48 -14.89
N ARG A 189 4.10 -20.97 -14.06
CA ARG A 189 2.73 -21.25 -14.50
C ARG A 189 1.98 -19.99 -14.91
N TRP A 190 2.01 -18.94 -14.08
CA TRP A 190 1.31 -17.69 -14.36
C TRP A 190 1.85 -16.99 -15.58
N GLN A 191 3.17 -17.02 -15.73
CA GLN A 191 3.83 -16.52 -16.90
C GLN A 191 3.22 -17.30 -18.07
N ASN A 192 3.38 -18.63 -18.14
CA ASN A 192 3.01 -19.40 -19.34
C ASN A 192 1.49 -19.56 -19.60
N GLU A 193 0.62 -18.89 -18.83
CA GLU A 193 -0.81 -18.84 -19.13
C GLU A 193 -1.06 -18.03 -20.43
N PRO A 194 -1.73 -18.58 -21.46
CA PRO A 194 -1.97 -17.90 -22.75
C PRO A 194 -2.41 -16.42 -22.71
N ARG A 195 -3.27 -16.05 -21.76
CA ARG A 195 -3.75 -14.68 -21.53
C ARG A 195 -2.63 -13.76 -21.08
N VAL A 196 -1.77 -14.20 -20.16
CA VAL A 196 -0.60 -13.44 -19.71
C VAL A 196 0.44 -13.45 -20.81
N ALA A 197 0.63 -14.61 -21.44
CA ALA A 197 1.63 -14.85 -22.44
C ALA A 197 1.58 -13.89 -23.62
N LYS A 198 0.35 -13.54 -24.02
CA LYS A 198 0.09 -12.56 -25.07
C LYS A 198 0.71 -11.18 -24.82
N PHE A 199 0.89 -10.78 -23.57
CA PHE A 199 1.34 -9.42 -23.20
C PHE A 199 2.80 -9.35 -22.76
N TRP A 200 3.43 -10.49 -22.46
CA TRP A 200 4.69 -10.56 -21.70
C TRP A 200 5.78 -11.40 -22.42
N GLU A 201 5.82 -11.36 -23.77
CA GLU A 201 6.89 -11.88 -24.66
C GLU A 201 7.29 -13.38 -24.51
N TYR A 202 6.41 -14.32 -24.91
CA TYR A 202 6.49 -15.76 -24.56
C TYR A 202 6.95 -16.74 -25.63
N PRO A 203 7.31 -18.00 -25.24
CA PRO A 203 7.40 -18.53 -23.86
C PRO A 203 8.82 -18.73 -23.30
N PHE A 204 8.96 -18.70 -21.97
CA PHE A 204 10.20 -18.94 -21.22
C PHE A 204 10.12 -20.22 -20.37
N SER A 205 11.26 -20.91 -20.25
CA SER A 205 11.45 -22.06 -19.38
C SER A 205 11.51 -21.68 -17.89
N ARG A 206 11.31 -22.69 -17.01
CA ARG A 206 11.42 -22.50 -15.55
C ARG A 206 12.78 -21.93 -15.14
N GLN A 207 13.87 -22.40 -15.77
CA GLN A 207 15.22 -21.93 -15.47
C GLN A 207 15.40 -20.45 -15.84
N GLU A 208 14.96 -20.05 -17.04
CA GLU A 208 15.05 -18.65 -17.48
C GLU A 208 14.27 -17.69 -16.56
N LEU A 209 13.11 -18.13 -16.05
CA LEU A 209 12.31 -17.32 -15.14
C LEU A 209 12.89 -17.27 -13.72
N ASP A 210 13.50 -18.35 -13.24
CA ASP A 210 14.23 -18.35 -11.96
C ASP A 210 15.47 -17.44 -12.04
N ASP A 211 16.18 -17.46 -13.17
CA ASP A 211 17.32 -16.56 -13.42
C ASP A 211 16.85 -15.10 -13.47
N MET A 212 15.73 -14.82 -14.15
CA MET A 212 15.13 -13.48 -14.15
C MET A 212 14.74 -13.02 -12.74
N LEU A 213 14.10 -13.87 -11.93
CA LEU A 213 13.77 -13.52 -10.54
C LEU A 213 15.03 -13.24 -9.71
N ARG A 214 16.12 -14.00 -9.93
CA ARG A 214 17.40 -13.77 -9.25
C ARG A 214 17.99 -12.42 -9.62
N ASP A 215 18.00 -12.09 -10.91
CA ASP A 215 18.51 -10.83 -11.41
C ASP A 215 17.70 -9.65 -10.90
N ARG A 216 16.37 -9.75 -10.92
CA ARG A 216 15.45 -8.72 -10.40
C ARG A 216 15.61 -8.49 -8.90
N ARG A 217 15.88 -9.54 -8.11
CA ARG A 217 16.18 -9.39 -6.68
C ARG A 217 17.56 -8.78 -6.39
N ALA A 218 18.50 -8.88 -7.34
CA ALA A 218 19.83 -8.32 -7.22
C ALA A 218 19.93 -6.87 -7.73
N ASP A 219 19.02 -6.45 -8.61
CA ASP A 219 18.96 -5.12 -9.17
C ASP A 219 18.19 -4.13 -8.27
N PRO A 220 18.84 -3.13 -7.65
CA PRO A 220 18.16 -2.19 -6.76
C PRO A 220 17.17 -1.24 -7.47
N HIS A 221 17.16 -1.24 -8.81
CA HIS A 221 16.20 -0.48 -9.61
C HIS A 221 14.79 -1.07 -9.49
N CYS A 222 14.65 -2.38 -9.29
CA CYS A 222 13.35 -3.04 -9.31
C CYS A 222 13.17 -3.98 -8.12
N GLU A 223 11.92 -4.31 -7.82
CA GLU A 223 11.59 -5.25 -6.76
C GLU A 223 10.49 -6.22 -7.23
N PRO A 224 10.80 -7.53 -7.35
CA PRO A 224 9.80 -8.55 -7.64
C PRO A 224 8.94 -8.84 -6.39
N LEU A 225 7.64 -8.65 -6.51
CA LEU A 225 6.67 -8.74 -5.45
C LEU A 225 5.58 -9.75 -5.77
N ILE A 226 5.06 -10.39 -4.73
CA ILE A 226 3.85 -11.22 -4.76
C ILE A 226 2.74 -10.50 -4.01
N GLY A 227 1.62 -10.30 -4.71
CA GLY A 227 0.37 -9.88 -4.09
C GLY A 227 -0.38 -11.07 -3.53
N CYS A 228 -0.89 -10.90 -2.31
CA CYS A 228 -1.71 -11.87 -1.63
C CYS A 228 -3.04 -11.25 -1.17
N PHE A 229 -4.11 -12.05 -1.19
CA PHE A 229 -5.34 -11.79 -0.45
C PHE A 229 -5.52 -12.91 0.58
N ASP A 230 -5.64 -12.57 1.86
CA ASP A 230 -5.70 -13.51 2.98
C ASP A 230 -4.55 -14.55 2.94
N GLY A 231 -3.35 -14.07 2.61
CA GLY A 231 -2.16 -14.91 2.46
C GLY A 231 -2.14 -15.78 1.19
N GLN A 232 -3.16 -15.73 0.33
CA GLN A 232 -3.21 -16.47 -0.94
C GLN A 232 -2.58 -15.68 -2.08
N PRO A 233 -1.45 -16.13 -2.68
CA PRO A 233 -0.81 -15.45 -3.80
C PRO A 233 -1.70 -15.40 -5.04
N PHE A 234 -1.79 -14.24 -5.70
CA PHE A 234 -2.63 -14.08 -6.88
C PHE A 234 -1.97 -13.39 -8.09
N ALA A 235 -0.96 -12.55 -7.84
CA ALA A 235 -0.29 -11.76 -8.87
C ALA A 235 1.20 -11.61 -8.57
N TYR A 236 1.97 -11.49 -9.63
CA TYR A 236 3.33 -10.99 -9.60
C TYR A 236 3.32 -9.52 -10.00
N PHE A 237 4.01 -8.70 -9.22
CA PHE A 237 4.29 -7.31 -9.54
C PHE A 237 5.79 -7.12 -9.64
N GLU A 238 6.22 -6.23 -10.52
CA GLU A 238 7.60 -5.77 -10.57
C GLU A 238 7.56 -4.26 -10.40
N SER A 239 7.82 -3.77 -9.19
CA SER A 239 7.94 -2.32 -8.97
C SER A 239 9.31 -1.84 -9.44
N TYR A 240 9.39 -0.61 -9.93
CA TYR A 240 10.61 -0.06 -10.52
C TYR A 240 10.76 1.45 -10.26
N TRP A 241 11.99 1.96 -10.23
CA TRP A 241 12.26 3.40 -10.19
C TRP A 241 12.24 4.03 -11.58
N GLY A 242 11.29 4.91 -11.84
CA GLY A 242 10.95 5.36 -13.19
C GLY A 242 12.06 6.09 -13.95
N LEU A 243 13.05 6.68 -13.27
CA LEU A 243 14.23 7.29 -13.91
C LEU A 243 15.21 6.26 -14.46
N GLU A 244 15.31 5.11 -13.81
CA GLU A 244 16.22 4.01 -14.14
C GLU A 244 15.55 3.00 -15.09
N ASP A 245 14.22 3.05 -15.22
CA ASP A 245 13.44 2.17 -16.09
C ASP A 245 13.53 2.56 -17.57
N ARG A 246 13.23 1.61 -18.46
CA ARG A 246 13.07 1.84 -19.91
C ARG A 246 12.05 2.93 -20.24
N LEU A 247 11.11 3.22 -19.35
CA LEU A 247 10.14 4.31 -19.47
C LEU A 247 10.79 5.68 -19.27
N GLY A 248 11.84 5.79 -18.46
CA GLY A 248 12.52 7.04 -18.09
C GLY A 248 12.76 8.00 -19.26
N PRO A 249 13.37 7.56 -20.38
CA PRO A 249 13.62 8.41 -21.55
C PRO A 249 12.37 8.96 -22.25
N TYR A 250 11.19 8.43 -21.96
CA TYR A 250 9.94 8.78 -22.65
C TYR A 250 9.11 9.81 -21.88
N TYR A 251 9.59 10.36 -20.76
CA TYR A 251 8.96 11.48 -20.06
C TYR A 251 10.02 12.27 -19.28
N ASP A 252 9.63 13.40 -18.70
CA ASP A 252 10.49 14.15 -17.78
C ASP A 252 10.56 13.38 -16.46
N ALA A 253 11.42 12.36 -16.36
CA ALA A 253 11.55 11.46 -15.21
C ALA A 253 12.27 12.12 -14.02
N ARG A 254 11.83 11.82 -12.80
CA ARG A 254 12.38 12.34 -11.55
C ARG A 254 12.99 11.20 -10.72
N PRO A 255 13.96 11.49 -9.84
CA PRO A 255 14.71 10.45 -9.13
C PRO A 255 13.92 9.53 -8.18
N PHE A 256 12.72 9.95 -7.78
CA PHE A 256 11.82 9.23 -6.88
C PHE A 256 10.53 8.78 -7.57
N ASP A 257 10.43 8.90 -8.88
CA ASP A 257 9.29 8.31 -9.58
C ASP A 257 9.32 6.81 -9.42
N HIS A 258 8.14 6.23 -9.22
CA HIS A 258 8.02 4.80 -9.04
C HIS A 258 6.95 4.26 -9.96
N GLY A 259 7.08 3.03 -10.42
CA GLY A 259 6.09 2.39 -11.27
C GLY A 259 5.98 0.93 -10.94
N TYR A 260 5.10 0.25 -11.66
CA TYR A 260 5.04 -1.20 -11.58
C TYR A 260 4.59 -1.84 -12.89
N HIS A 261 5.06 -3.05 -13.11
CA HIS A 261 4.44 -4.00 -14.01
C HIS A 261 3.62 -5.01 -13.22
N VAL A 262 2.58 -5.56 -13.84
CA VAL A 262 1.70 -6.53 -13.21
C VAL A 262 1.35 -7.66 -14.16
N LEU A 263 1.37 -8.87 -13.62
CA LEU A 263 0.60 -9.97 -14.16
C LEU A 263 -0.26 -10.60 -13.06
N VAL A 264 -1.56 -10.62 -13.30
CA VAL A 264 -2.50 -11.35 -12.45
C VAL A 264 -2.57 -12.78 -12.97
N GLY A 265 -2.03 -13.71 -12.20
CA GLY A 265 -2.00 -15.13 -12.53
C GLY A 265 -3.30 -15.84 -12.24
N GLU A 266 -3.99 -15.44 -11.16
CA GLU A 266 -5.23 -16.06 -10.70
C GLU A 266 -6.48 -15.26 -11.17
N PRO A 267 -7.28 -15.75 -12.14
CA PRO A 267 -8.34 -14.96 -12.76
C PRO A 267 -9.45 -14.50 -11.81
N LYS A 268 -9.67 -15.20 -10.69
CA LYS A 268 -10.69 -14.84 -9.68
C LYS A 268 -10.43 -13.48 -8.99
N TYR A 269 -9.23 -12.93 -9.15
CA TYR A 269 -8.83 -11.62 -8.63
C TYR A 269 -8.87 -10.50 -9.69
N LEU A 270 -9.30 -10.82 -10.92
CA LEU A 270 -9.61 -9.84 -11.96
C LEU A 270 -11.07 -9.37 -11.88
N GLY A 271 -11.32 -8.15 -12.35
CA GLY A 271 -12.66 -7.57 -12.43
C GLY A 271 -13.01 -6.64 -11.26
N GLY A 272 -14.22 -6.07 -11.31
CA GLY A 272 -14.62 -4.91 -10.52
C GLY A 272 -14.64 -5.10 -9.01
N GLY A 273 -14.67 -6.34 -8.54
CA GLY A 273 -14.64 -6.63 -7.10
C GLY A 273 -13.26 -6.52 -6.47
N ARG A 274 -12.14 -6.71 -7.19
CA ARG A 274 -10.79 -6.72 -6.57
C ARG A 274 -9.74 -5.92 -7.31
N THR A 275 -9.94 -5.67 -8.60
CA THR A 275 -8.95 -4.95 -9.43
C THR A 275 -8.66 -3.55 -8.91
N LEU A 276 -9.71 -2.78 -8.60
CA LEU A 276 -9.54 -1.44 -8.04
C LEU A 276 -8.83 -1.46 -6.69
N HIS A 277 -9.17 -2.44 -5.83
CA HIS A 277 -8.57 -2.53 -4.50
C HIS A 277 -7.08 -2.85 -4.53
N TRP A 278 -6.62 -3.79 -5.37
CA TRP A 278 -5.18 -4.06 -5.45
C TRP A 278 -4.41 -2.96 -6.22
N ILE A 279 -5.02 -2.27 -7.20
CA ILE A 279 -4.38 -1.10 -7.85
C ILE A 279 -4.14 -0.01 -6.81
N ASN A 280 -5.17 0.31 -6.01
CA ASN A 280 -5.07 1.32 -4.97
C ASN A 280 -4.10 0.89 -3.86
N ALA A 281 -4.19 -0.35 -3.35
CA ALA A 281 -3.30 -0.83 -2.31
C ALA A 281 -1.83 -0.90 -2.75
N LEU A 282 -1.55 -1.29 -4.00
CA LEU A 282 -0.20 -1.25 -4.54
C LEU A 282 0.29 0.19 -4.70
N SER A 283 -0.54 1.09 -5.25
CA SER A 283 -0.20 2.52 -5.36
C SER A 283 0.12 3.13 -3.99
N HIS A 284 -0.68 2.79 -2.98
CA HIS A 284 -0.44 3.17 -1.59
C HIS A 284 0.94 2.73 -1.11
N TYR A 285 1.26 1.45 -1.27
CA TYR A 285 2.56 0.91 -0.90
C TYR A 285 3.72 1.67 -1.56
N LEU A 286 3.63 1.95 -2.87
CA LEU A 286 4.72 2.63 -3.60
C LEU A 286 4.91 4.08 -3.12
N PHE A 287 3.82 4.80 -2.80
CA PHE A 287 3.91 6.14 -2.20
C PHE A 287 4.47 6.13 -0.77
N LEU A 288 4.27 5.04 -0.02
CA LEU A 288 4.78 4.91 1.33
C LEU A 288 6.22 4.38 1.37
N LEU A 289 6.66 3.65 0.35
CA LEU A 289 8.00 3.06 0.30
C LEU A 289 9.07 4.15 0.49
N ASP A 290 8.93 5.26 -0.24
CA ASP A 290 9.71 6.47 -0.03
C ASP A 290 8.79 7.71 0.01
N PRO A 291 8.80 8.51 1.08
CA PRO A 291 7.93 9.69 1.19
C PRO A 291 8.23 10.78 0.15
N ARG A 292 9.38 10.72 -0.55
CA ARG A 292 9.75 11.64 -1.63
C ARG A 292 9.15 11.25 -2.99
N THR A 293 8.49 10.09 -3.08
CA THR A 293 7.75 9.68 -4.28
C THR A 293 6.53 10.58 -4.45
N GLU A 294 6.61 11.51 -5.39
CA GLU A 294 5.53 12.46 -5.73
C GLU A 294 4.60 11.94 -6.82
N ARG A 295 5.04 10.99 -7.64
CA ARG A 295 4.22 10.43 -8.71
C ARG A 295 4.55 8.97 -8.98
N LEU A 296 3.53 8.25 -9.40
CA LEU A 296 3.66 6.92 -9.97
C LEU A 296 3.50 6.96 -11.48
N VAL A 297 4.17 6.05 -12.18
CA VAL A 297 4.18 5.96 -13.65
C VAL A 297 3.90 4.55 -14.13
N GLY A 298 3.36 4.44 -15.35
CA GLY A 298 3.12 3.14 -15.99
C GLY A 298 2.91 3.27 -17.50
N GLU A 299 3.16 2.18 -18.22
CA GLU A 299 3.19 2.17 -19.68
C GLU A 299 2.45 0.98 -20.34
N PRO A 300 1.21 0.66 -19.93
CA PRO A 300 0.48 -0.41 -20.57
C PRO A 300 0.32 -0.19 -22.08
N ARG A 301 0.06 -1.28 -22.81
CA ARG A 301 -0.28 -1.16 -24.23
C ARG A 301 -1.49 -0.23 -24.40
N ALA A 302 -1.42 0.67 -25.37
CA ALA A 302 -2.52 1.60 -25.66
C ALA A 302 -3.81 0.87 -26.09
N ASP A 303 -3.68 -0.35 -26.63
CA ASP A 303 -4.79 -1.21 -27.02
C ASP A 303 -5.40 -2.03 -25.86
N ASN A 304 -4.86 -1.93 -24.64
CA ASN A 304 -5.38 -2.66 -23.47
C ASN A 304 -6.57 -1.92 -22.81
N SER A 305 -7.68 -1.82 -23.56
CA SER A 305 -8.89 -1.10 -23.15
C SER A 305 -9.46 -1.56 -21.80
N LYS A 306 -9.30 -2.86 -21.46
CA LYS A 306 -9.76 -3.40 -20.17
C LYS A 306 -9.01 -2.79 -19.00
N LEU A 307 -7.68 -2.69 -19.07
CA LEU A 307 -6.88 -2.08 -18.02
C LEU A 307 -7.13 -0.57 -17.94
N LEU A 308 -7.16 0.10 -19.09
CA LEU A 308 -7.39 1.55 -19.16
C LEU A 308 -8.75 1.95 -18.57
N LYS A 309 -9.79 1.13 -18.75
CA LYS A 309 -11.09 1.34 -18.10
C LYS A 309 -11.03 1.26 -16.57
N TRP A 310 -10.18 0.41 -16.00
CA TRP A 310 -10.02 0.36 -14.53
C TRP A 310 -9.27 1.57 -14.01
N VAL A 311 -8.27 2.04 -14.74
CA VAL A 311 -7.48 3.24 -14.43
C VAL A 311 -8.38 4.48 -14.27
N GLU A 312 -9.41 4.63 -15.12
CA GLU A 312 -10.41 5.71 -15.04
C GLU A 312 -11.19 5.78 -13.70
N HIS A 313 -11.16 4.72 -12.90
CA HIS A 313 -11.82 4.64 -11.59
C HIS A 313 -10.83 4.79 -10.42
N THR A 314 -9.62 5.25 -10.69
CA THR A 314 -8.53 5.48 -9.73
C THR A 314 -7.96 6.87 -9.91
N ALA A 315 -7.02 7.28 -9.05
CA ALA A 315 -6.28 8.53 -9.22
C ALA A 315 -5.26 8.49 -10.38
N TRP A 316 -5.12 7.36 -11.07
CA TRP A 316 -4.30 7.26 -12.27
C TRP A 316 -4.99 7.91 -13.48
N TYR A 317 -4.23 8.63 -14.30
CA TYR A 317 -4.72 9.24 -15.54
C TYR A 317 -3.79 8.93 -16.72
N LYS A 318 -4.36 8.89 -17.93
CA LYS A 318 -3.59 8.79 -19.17
C LYS A 318 -3.11 10.16 -19.60
N GLU A 319 -1.81 10.40 -19.57
CA GLU A 319 -1.22 11.65 -20.04
C GLU A 319 -1.21 11.70 -21.58
N ARG A 320 -0.65 10.68 -22.21
CA ARG A 320 -0.56 10.56 -23.68
C ARG A 320 -0.20 9.15 -24.12
N GLU A 321 -0.15 8.93 -25.43
CA GLU A 321 0.36 7.70 -26.02
C GLU A 321 1.68 7.95 -26.76
N PHE A 322 2.52 6.93 -26.84
CA PHE A 322 3.83 6.97 -27.50
C PHE A 322 4.24 5.58 -27.99
N ASP A 323 5.30 5.51 -28.80
CA ASP A 323 5.81 4.24 -29.33
C ASP A 323 7.09 3.83 -28.60
N PHE A 324 7.05 2.63 -28.01
CA PHE A 324 8.26 1.84 -27.79
C PHE A 324 8.60 1.05 -29.05
N PRO A 325 9.84 0.55 -29.19
CA PRO A 325 10.23 -0.31 -30.31
C PRO A 325 9.31 -1.54 -30.53
N HIS A 326 8.69 -2.06 -29.46
CA HIS A 326 7.89 -3.29 -29.46
C HIS A 326 6.38 -3.07 -29.23
N LYS A 327 5.92 -1.86 -28.89
CA LYS A 327 4.50 -1.56 -28.63
C LYS A 327 4.15 -0.07 -28.73
N ARG A 328 2.90 0.23 -29.10
CA ARG A 328 2.24 1.50 -28.76
C ARG A 328 1.84 1.46 -27.29
N ALA A 329 2.38 2.38 -26.48
CA ALA A 329 2.11 2.48 -25.05
C ALA A 329 1.25 3.70 -24.71
N ALA A 330 0.48 3.60 -23.63
CA ALA A 330 -0.18 4.72 -22.97
C ALA A 330 0.64 5.09 -21.73
N LEU A 331 1.19 6.30 -21.69
CA LEU A 331 1.84 6.84 -20.49
C LEU A 331 0.75 7.19 -19.47
N LEU A 332 0.75 6.46 -18.36
CA LEU A 332 -0.10 6.71 -17.21
C LEU A 332 0.71 7.38 -16.10
N LYS A 333 0.06 8.27 -15.36
CA LYS A 333 0.60 8.91 -14.17
C LYS A 333 -0.42 8.88 -13.04
N CYS A 334 0.06 8.91 -11.81
CA CYS A 334 -0.75 9.09 -10.61
C CYS A 334 0.02 10.03 -9.67
N GLU A 335 -0.50 11.23 -9.45
CA GLU A 335 0.14 12.20 -8.56
C GLU A 335 -0.20 11.88 -7.10
N ARG A 336 0.79 12.04 -6.21
CA ARG A 336 0.64 11.77 -4.78
C ARG A 336 -0.51 12.56 -4.16
N GLU A 337 -0.58 13.85 -4.45
CA GLU A 337 -1.60 14.76 -3.90
C GLU A 337 -3.02 14.33 -4.32
N GLU A 338 -3.22 14.08 -5.61
CA GLU A 338 -4.47 13.57 -6.15
C GLU A 338 -4.83 12.22 -5.52
N TYR A 339 -3.88 11.29 -5.46
CA TYR A 339 -4.09 9.97 -4.87
C TYR A 339 -4.62 10.04 -3.44
N PHE A 340 -3.94 10.75 -2.54
CA PHE A 340 -4.35 10.80 -1.13
C PHE A 340 -5.61 11.64 -0.90
N SER A 341 -5.89 12.62 -1.75
CA SER A 341 -7.08 13.47 -1.63
C SER A 341 -8.36 12.82 -2.16
N THR A 342 -8.30 12.03 -3.23
CA THR A 342 -9.51 11.48 -3.88
C THR A 342 -9.70 9.98 -3.68
N THR A 343 -8.63 9.22 -3.42
CA THR A 343 -8.75 7.77 -3.23
C THR A 343 -9.32 7.46 -1.86
N VAL A 344 -10.53 6.88 -1.83
CA VAL A 344 -11.08 6.24 -0.63
C VAL A 344 -10.61 4.80 -0.62
N LEU A 345 -9.65 4.51 0.26
CA LEU A 345 -8.96 3.22 0.33
C LEU A 345 -9.80 2.09 0.91
#